data_AF-A0A136LJI0-F1
#
_entry.id   AF-A0A136LJI0-F1
#
_cell.length_a   1.000
_cell.length_b   1.000
_cell.length_c   1.000
_cell.angle_alpha   90.00
_cell.angle_beta   90.00
_cell.angle_gamma   90.00
#
_symmetry.space_group_name_H-M   'P 1'
#
loop_
_entity.id
_entity.type
_entity.pdbx_description
1 polymer ?
#
loop_
_entity_poly.entity_id
_entity_poly.type
_entity_poly.pdbx_seq_one_letter_code
_entity_poly.pdbx_strand_id
1 'polypeptide(L)'
;MYNVFQAGFRPFLRGYSYFLAKDGRQLGKMLTEDVSKLDLQPFIESITTLRETDLRAQVGMLQMPIMGVYGKKDAIVDPGQAKVLKECAPEAHIAWFENSGHFPMMDEPDRFHETIREFLKNG
;
A
#
# COMPACT_ATOMS: atom_id res chain seq x y z
N MET A 1 9.13 -6.54 -28.61
CA MET A 1 9.63 -6.72 -27.23
C MET A 1 8.56 -6.44 -26.17
N TYR A 2 7.66 -5.48 -26.42
CA TYR A 2 6.52 -5.11 -25.54
C TYR A 2 5.56 -6.26 -25.18
N ASN A 3 5.20 -7.11 -26.15
CA ASN A 3 4.27 -8.22 -25.95
C ASN A 3 4.80 -9.35 -25.06
N VAL A 4 6.11 -9.55 -24.98
CA VAL A 4 6.72 -10.63 -24.18
C VAL A 4 6.72 -10.29 -22.70
N PHE A 5 7.01 -9.03 -22.37
CA PHE A 5 6.93 -8.52 -21.01
C PHE A 5 5.49 -8.60 -20.48
N GLN A 6 4.49 -8.09 -21.22
CA GLN A 6 3.10 -8.19 -20.78
C GLN A 6 2.61 -9.65 -20.67
N ALA A 7 3.05 -10.55 -21.57
CA ALA A 7 2.63 -11.95 -21.52
C ALA A 7 3.18 -12.70 -20.28
N GLY A 8 4.43 -12.46 -19.89
CA GLY A 8 5.05 -13.12 -18.72
C GLY A 8 4.75 -12.44 -17.37
N PHE A 9 4.57 -11.12 -17.38
CA PHE A 9 4.38 -10.35 -16.14
C PHE A 9 2.95 -10.47 -15.58
N ARG A 10 1.94 -10.64 -16.44
CA ARG A 10 0.54 -10.84 -16.03
C ARG A 10 0.29 -12.08 -15.15
N PRO A 11 0.73 -13.31 -15.53
CA PRO A 11 0.55 -14.47 -14.66
C PRO A 11 1.31 -14.34 -13.35
N PHE A 12 2.49 -13.69 -13.36
CA PHE A 12 3.23 -13.36 -12.14
C PHE A 12 2.43 -12.46 -11.21
N LEU A 13 1.91 -11.32 -11.69
CA LEU A 13 1.11 -10.39 -10.88
C LEU A 13 -0.14 -11.07 -10.29
N ARG A 14 -0.81 -11.91 -11.07
CA ARG A 14 -1.97 -12.69 -10.60
C ARG A 14 -1.62 -13.63 -9.46
N GLY A 15 -0.46 -14.30 -9.52
CA GLY A 15 0.02 -15.16 -8.44
C GLY A 15 0.43 -14.35 -7.21
N TYR A 16 1.21 -13.28 -7.42
CA TYR A 16 1.73 -12.43 -6.36
C TYR A 16 0.61 -11.74 -5.55
N SER A 17 -0.50 -11.41 -6.20
CA SER A 17 -1.65 -10.74 -5.57
C SER A 17 -2.26 -11.51 -4.39
N TYR A 18 -2.16 -12.83 -4.35
CA TYR A 18 -2.64 -13.64 -3.22
C TYR A 18 -1.82 -13.45 -1.93
N PHE A 19 -0.61 -12.90 -2.04
CA PHE A 19 0.21 -12.52 -0.88
C PHE A 19 -0.06 -11.10 -0.40
N LEU A 20 -0.75 -10.29 -1.20
CA LEU A 20 -0.96 -8.87 -0.93
C LEU A 20 -2.35 -8.57 -0.36
N ALA A 21 -3.35 -9.36 -0.75
CA ALA A 21 -4.73 -9.22 -0.28
C ALA A 21 -5.41 -10.60 -0.18
N LYS A 22 -6.44 -10.68 0.67
CA LYS A 22 -7.33 -11.85 0.80
C LYS A 22 -7.99 -12.20 -0.53
N ASP A 23 -8.51 -11.20 -1.24
CA ASP A 23 -9.03 -11.38 -2.60
C ASP A 23 -7.93 -11.13 -3.64
N GLY A 24 -6.95 -12.05 -3.67
CA GLY A 24 -5.87 -12.02 -4.66
C GLY A 24 -6.35 -12.12 -6.11
N ARG A 25 -7.56 -12.64 -6.36
CA ARG A 25 -8.14 -12.70 -7.72
C ARG A 25 -8.56 -11.32 -8.18
N GLN A 26 -9.33 -10.60 -7.35
CA GLN A 26 -9.77 -9.24 -7.66
C GLN A 26 -8.56 -8.32 -7.81
N LEU A 27 -7.62 -8.37 -6.85
CA LEU A 27 -6.41 -7.58 -6.91
C LEU A 27 -5.55 -7.91 -8.14
N GLY A 28 -5.36 -9.20 -8.44
CA GLY A 28 -4.58 -9.63 -9.60
C GLY A 28 -5.18 -9.21 -10.93
N LYS A 29 -6.52 -9.16 -11.02
CA LYS A 29 -7.21 -8.61 -12.19
C LYS A 29 -6.93 -7.11 -12.32
N MET A 30 -7.12 -6.35 -11.24
CA MET A 30 -6.88 -4.91 -11.21
C MET A 30 -5.43 -4.56 -11.60
N LEU A 31 -4.43 -5.17 -10.94
CA LEU A 31 -3.01 -4.93 -11.22
C LEU A 31 -2.64 -5.31 -12.67
N THR A 32 -3.19 -6.41 -13.18
CA THR A 32 -2.97 -6.82 -14.58
C THR A 32 -3.54 -5.80 -15.57
N GLU A 33 -4.74 -5.30 -15.31
CA GLU A 33 -5.41 -4.29 -16.15
C GLU A 33 -4.64 -2.97 -16.12
N ASP A 34 -4.21 -2.51 -14.95
CA ASP A 34 -3.49 -1.23 -14.82
C ASP A 34 -2.09 -1.30 -15.41
N VAL A 35 -1.32 -2.35 -15.13
CA VAL A 35 0.00 -2.52 -15.72
C VAL A 35 -0.08 -2.70 -17.24
N SER A 36 -1.18 -3.23 -17.78
CA SER A 36 -1.33 -3.35 -19.23
C SER A 36 -1.39 -2.01 -19.98
N LYS A 37 -1.70 -0.93 -19.25
CA LYS A 37 -1.75 0.44 -19.77
C LYS A 37 -0.38 1.14 -19.70
N LEU A 38 0.63 0.51 -19.10
CA LEU A 38 1.94 1.10 -18.83
C LEU A 38 3.04 0.44 -19.67
N ASP A 39 4.03 1.26 -20.03
CA ASP A 39 5.31 0.77 -20.51
C ASP A 39 6.15 0.20 -19.36
N LEU A 40 7.00 -0.78 -19.68
CA LEU A 40 7.89 -1.41 -18.70
C LEU A 40 8.85 -0.40 -18.06
N GLN A 41 9.38 0.56 -18.82
CA GLN A 41 10.38 1.50 -18.32
C GLN A 41 9.81 2.47 -17.28
N PRO A 42 8.70 3.20 -17.54
CA PRO A 42 8.04 4.02 -16.52
C PRO A 42 7.59 3.21 -15.30
N PHE A 43 7.17 1.95 -15.48
CA PHE A 43 6.83 1.09 -14.36
C PHE A 43 8.04 0.85 -13.43
N ILE A 44 9.20 0.45 -13.97
CA ILE A 44 10.41 0.23 -13.17
C ILE A 44 10.95 1.53 -12.57
N GLU A 45 10.89 2.62 -13.33
CA GLU A 45 11.26 3.94 -12.84
C GLU A 45 10.41 4.34 -11.63
N SER A 46 9.09 4.12 -11.68
CA SER A 46 8.21 4.41 -10.54
C SER A 46 8.60 3.65 -9.27
N ILE A 47 8.94 2.36 -9.40
CA ILE A 47 9.39 1.54 -8.25
C ILE A 47 10.74 2.04 -7.73
N THR A 48 11.63 2.46 -8.63
CA THR A 48 12.96 2.99 -8.26
C THR A 48 12.81 4.29 -7.49
N THR A 49 11.98 5.22 -7.97
CA THR A 49 11.69 6.47 -7.27
C THR A 49 11.10 6.22 -5.89
N LEU A 50 10.16 5.27 -5.74
CA LEU A 50 9.61 4.92 -4.43
C LEU A 50 10.70 4.45 -3.46
N ARG A 51 11.69 3.68 -3.93
CA ARG A 51 12.81 3.19 -3.11
C ARG A 51 13.73 4.32 -2.64
N GLU A 52 13.92 5.33 -3.46
CA GLU A 52 14.87 6.43 -3.20
C GLU A 52 14.23 7.62 -2.47
N THR A 53 12.89 7.67 -2.41
CA THR A 53 12.15 8.75 -1.79
C THR A 53 12.14 8.60 -0.26
N ASP A 54 12.69 9.60 0.43
CA ASP A 54 12.65 9.69 1.89
C ASP A 54 11.88 10.94 2.33
N LEU A 55 10.71 10.74 2.94
CA LEU A 55 9.82 11.81 3.40
C LEU A 55 9.88 12.03 4.91
N ARG A 56 10.75 11.34 5.66
CA ARG A 56 10.78 11.39 7.13
C ARG A 56 10.92 12.81 7.68
N ALA A 57 11.81 13.60 7.06
CA ALA A 57 12.00 15.00 7.44
C ALA A 57 10.77 15.88 7.16
N GLN A 58 9.98 15.54 6.15
CA GLN A 58 8.81 16.30 5.73
C GLN A 58 7.57 15.94 6.55
N VAL A 59 7.41 14.68 6.90
CA VAL A 59 6.30 14.19 7.76
C VAL A 59 6.30 14.91 9.11
N GLY A 60 7.46 15.17 9.70
CA GLY A 60 7.55 15.89 10.98
C GLY A 60 7.18 17.39 10.91
N MET A 61 7.05 17.96 9.71
CA MET A 61 6.61 19.34 9.52
C MET A 61 5.08 19.48 9.37
N LEU A 62 4.37 18.36 9.22
CA LEU A 62 2.92 18.36 9.06
C LEU A 62 2.24 18.80 10.36
N GLN A 63 1.30 19.74 10.24
CA GLN A 63 0.57 20.32 11.38
C GLN A 63 -0.84 19.78 11.53
N MET A 64 -1.35 19.09 10.51
CA MET A 64 -2.65 18.43 10.56
C MET A 64 -2.54 17.08 11.28
N PRO A 65 -3.66 16.55 11.79
CA PRO A 65 -3.73 15.19 12.32
C PRO A 65 -3.25 14.16 11.30
N ILE A 66 -2.53 13.14 11.78
CA ILE A 66 -1.95 12.08 10.94
C ILE A 66 -2.45 10.73 11.44
N MET A 67 -2.81 9.85 10.51
CA MET A 67 -3.05 8.44 10.78
C MET A 67 -2.34 7.56 9.75
N GLY A 68 -1.55 6.61 10.24
CA GLY A 68 -1.01 5.53 9.43
C GLY A 68 -1.90 4.28 9.54
N VAL A 69 -2.27 3.69 8.42
CA VAL A 69 -3.09 2.47 8.35
C VAL A 69 -2.22 1.34 7.82
N TYR A 70 -2.15 0.22 8.56
CA TYR A 70 -1.23 -0.88 8.27
C TYR A 70 -1.91 -2.23 8.42
N GLY A 71 -1.65 -3.16 7.50
CA GLY A 71 -1.99 -4.57 7.69
C GLY A 71 -0.91 -5.34 8.42
N LYS A 72 -1.28 -6.23 9.33
CA LYS A 72 -0.31 -7.07 10.07
C LYS A 72 0.36 -8.14 9.21
N LYS A 73 -0.23 -8.48 8.07
CA LYS A 73 0.26 -9.49 7.13
C LYS A 73 0.83 -8.86 5.86
N ASP A 74 1.15 -7.57 5.91
CA ASP A 74 1.71 -6.83 4.77
C ASP A 74 3.08 -7.41 4.39
N ALA A 75 3.20 -7.83 3.12
CA ALA A 75 4.41 -8.42 2.56
C ALA A 75 5.28 -7.38 1.80
N ILE A 76 4.82 -6.13 1.70
CA ILE A 76 5.47 -5.02 0.99
C ILE A 76 6.02 -4.01 1.99
N VAL A 77 5.19 -3.54 2.91
CA VAL A 77 5.56 -2.53 3.90
C VAL A 77 5.89 -3.25 5.21
N ASP A 78 7.15 -3.12 5.63
CA ASP A 78 7.60 -3.68 6.90
C ASP A 78 6.78 -3.10 8.07
N PRO A 79 6.26 -3.92 9.01
CA PRO A 79 5.50 -3.43 10.16
C PRO A 79 6.25 -2.40 11.04
N GLY A 80 7.59 -2.40 11.01
CA GLY A 80 8.44 -1.41 11.66
C GLY A 80 8.28 0.01 11.08
N GLN A 81 7.70 0.18 9.90
CA GLN A 81 7.43 1.51 9.33
C GLN A 81 6.44 2.32 10.16
N ALA A 82 5.53 1.67 10.89
CA ALA A 82 4.66 2.36 11.85
C ALA A 82 5.46 3.04 12.98
N LYS A 83 6.58 2.42 13.39
CA LYS A 83 7.50 3.01 14.38
C LYS A 83 8.18 4.25 13.81
N VAL A 84 8.65 4.18 12.56
CA VAL A 84 9.25 5.32 11.86
C VAL A 84 8.27 6.49 11.80
N LEU A 85 6.99 6.23 11.48
CA LEU A 85 5.96 7.27 11.49
C LEU A 85 5.80 7.89 12.88
N LYS A 86 5.75 7.09 13.94
CA LYS A 86 5.67 7.61 15.33
C LYS A 86 6.92 8.39 15.76
N GLU A 87 8.10 8.02 15.27
CA GLU A 87 9.34 8.75 15.54
C GLU A 87 9.33 10.13 14.84
N CYS A 88 8.80 10.22 13.62
CA CYS A 88 8.71 11.49 12.88
C CYS A 88 7.51 12.34 13.31
N ALA A 89 6.40 11.72 13.69
CA ALA A 89 5.16 12.36 14.10
C ALA A 89 4.60 11.65 15.36
N PRO A 90 5.04 12.06 16.56
CA PRO A 90 4.65 11.40 17.81
C PRO A 90 3.15 11.38 18.10
N GLU A 91 2.39 12.35 17.57
CA GLU A 91 0.94 12.43 17.72
C GLU A 91 0.17 11.63 16.65
N ALA A 92 0.87 10.98 15.71
CA ALA A 92 0.21 10.18 14.69
C ALA A 92 -0.54 8.99 15.30
N HIS A 93 -1.75 8.75 14.80
CA HIS A 93 -2.56 7.58 15.11
C HIS A 93 -2.11 6.39 14.26
N ILE A 94 -2.13 5.19 14.84
CA ILE A 94 -1.74 3.97 14.12
C ILE A 94 -2.89 2.99 14.16
N ALA A 95 -3.47 2.73 12.99
CA ALA A 95 -4.56 1.78 12.82
C ALA A 95 -4.02 0.46 12.26
N TRP A 96 -3.91 -0.53 13.13
CA TRP A 96 -3.51 -1.89 12.75
C TRP A 96 -4.69 -2.73 12.28
N PHE A 97 -4.51 -3.44 11.18
CA PHE A 97 -5.46 -4.37 10.60
C PHE A 97 -4.93 -5.80 10.72
N GLU A 98 -5.36 -6.49 11.79
CA GLU A 98 -4.88 -7.80 12.21
C GLU A 98 -5.08 -8.89 11.14
N ASN A 99 -6.15 -8.76 10.34
CA ASN A 99 -6.48 -9.74 9.32
C ASN A 99 -6.12 -9.29 7.91
N SER A 100 -5.48 -8.13 7.73
CA SER A 100 -5.18 -7.56 6.41
C SER A 100 -3.72 -7.71 6.01
N GLY A 101 -3.49 -7.85 4.70
CA GLY A 101 -2.20 -7.72 4.05
C GLY A 101 -1.91 -6.26 3.67
N HIS A 102 -1.35 -6.05 2.47
CA HIS A 102 -0.97 -4.74 1.97
C HIS A 102 -2.16 -3.82 1.65
N PHE A 103 -3.34 -4.39 1.43
CA PHE A 103 -4.54 -3.64 1.06
C PHE A 103 -5.66 -3.74 2.12
N PRO A 104 -5.52 -3.12 3.31
CA PRO A 104 -6.55 -3.13 4.36
C PRO A 104 -7.94 -2.68 3.88
N MET A 105 -7.99 -1.73 2.94
CA MET A 105 -9.24 -1.25 2.36
C MET A 105 -9.98 -2.28 1.50
N MET A 106 -9.26 -3.31 1.01
CA MET A 106 -9.86 -4.44 0.29
C MET A 106 -10.15 -5.62 1.24
N ASP A 107 -9.26 -5.87 2.20
CA ASP A 107 -9.31 -7.05 3.06
C ASP A 107 -10.33 -6.96 4.20
N GLU A 108 -10.56 -5.75 4.72
CA GLU A 108 -11.49 -5.45 5.82
C GLU A 108 -12.21 -4.11 5.54
N PRO A 109 -12.99 -4.00 4.45
CA PRO A 109 -13.51 -2.73 3.93
C PRO A 109 -14.41 -2.00 4.93
N ASP A 110 -15.29 -2.70 5.63
CA ASP A 110 -16.21 -2.09 6.61
C ASP A 110 -15.43 -1.43 7.76
N ARG A 111 -14.47 -2.17 8.32
CA ARG A 111 -13.58 -1.67 9.36
C ARG A 111 -12.70 -0.51 8.88
N PHE A 112 -12.21 -0.60 7.64
CA PHE A 112 -11.45 0.48 7.01
C PHE A 112 -12.30 1.76 6.92
N HIS A 113 -13.53 1.66 6.40
CA HIS A 113 -14.43 2.80 6.30
C HIS A 113 -14.79 3.39 7.66
N GLU A 114 -15.04 2.56 8.67
CA GLU A 114 -15.29 3.01 10.04
C GLU A 114 -14.08 3.78 10.59
N THR A 115 -12.89 3.19 10.50
CA THR A 115 -11.62 3.80 10.96
C THR A 115 -11.38 5.16 10.32
N ILE A 116 -11.57 5.29 9.00
CA ILE A 116 -11.42 6.59 8.32
C ILE A 116 -12.49 7.59 8.77
N ARG A 117 -13.76 7.17 8.92
CA ARG A 117 -14.83 8.06 9.38
C ARG A 117 -14.61 8.56 10.80
N GLU A 118 -14.12 7.72 11.69
CA GLU A 118 -13.78 8.09 13.06
C GLU A 118 -12.64 9.09 13.09
N PHE A 119 -11.57 8.82 12.33
CA PHE A 119 -10.44 9.74 12.20
C PHE A 119 -10.88 11.10 11.62
N LEU A 120 -11.75 11.13 10.62
CA LEU A 120 -12.23 12.40 10.06
C LEU A 120 -13.13 13.20 11.01
N LYS A 121 -13.75 12.55 12.01
CA LYS A 121 -14.60 13.23 13.00
C LYS A 121 -13.82 13.74 14.20
N ASN A 122 -12.80 12.99 14.62
CA ASN A 122 -12.12 13.18 15.91
C ASN A 122 -10.61 13.42 15.78
N GLY A 123 -10.08 13.35 14.56
CA GLY A 123 -8.68 13.57 14.24
C GLY A 123 -8.29 15.02 14.40
#